data_AF-A0A2S9XX34-F1
#
_entry.id   AF-A0A2S9XX34-F1
#
_cell.length_a   1.000
_cell.length_b   1.000
_cell.length_c   1.000
_cell.angle_alpha   90.00
_cell.angle_beta   90.00
_cell.angle_gamma   90.00
#
_symmetry.space_group_name_H-M   'P 1'
#
loop_
_entity.id
_entity.type
_entity.pdbx_description
1 polymer ?
#
loop_
_entity_poly.entity_id
_entity_poly.type
_entity_poly.pdbx_seq_one_letter_code
_entity_poly.pdbx_strand_id
1 'polypeptide(L)'
;MSADHDPRLLPTGRALARRGALALTLALLVVGRGAEQPAEAAPPSSGPASEPATKSPVQSPPSQAPAPQLSPSFDSFMASVETWHLAEAQRRRDAISDSRERELATGILAIYEARYPEAESALAGVVAGIEDPSRDPIGGRAAHYLDIARGAQLALGEATTIRSDDGRFEAAFVDPRDELLAPYLFEAMASAYDALGDDVGVRPEHPIRFEIYDEPGKLALVTPLTLDNIYTTGTVGICKYRRIMMISPRVMVYGYGWLDTAVHEYVHYLVTMRTNNAAPVWMQEGLAKLMETRWRDEGGPDPRLAPPLRRLLHDAIAADELVTLEQMHPSVAMLPSQELAALAYAEAETMLGLLEEQRGAEGLAAMLDDVAGGVDAKQAFADAWGDEFEVFFAHWKKTMRERTAGATDGSVSGLSPRFRDDEAEAEAEANASPSQDPSLHGDVFSHLGGGRARKHARLGVLLTLRGHIEAAVLEYEKARAVDRSVRKDPKLARRLGELYLELGRPSDALPLLSLAGEDEPDNANIAAAEARARRLTGDDEGARAALDRALRQNPFIPGIHCDLAKLAPNEAVAARERELCME
;
A
#
# COMPACT_ATOMS: atom_id res chain seq x y z
N MET A 1 -3.18 -69.40 30.81
CA MET A 1 -2.66 -69.40 32.19
C MET A 1 -2.04 -68.03 32.38
N SER A 2 -2.68 -67.04 33.01
CA SER A 2 -3.98 -66.98 33.71
C SER A 2 -4.71 -65.69 33.26
N ALA A 3 -6.05 -65.50 33.30
CA ALA A 3 -7.00 -65.58 34.42
C ALA A 3 -6.63 -64.62 35.57
N ASP A 4 -7.47 -63.68 36.05
CA ASP A 4 -8.87 -63.29 35.71
C ASP A 4 -9.06 -61.75 36.01
N HIS A 5 -10.20 -61.03 36.00
CA HIS A 5 -11.65 -61.33 36.11
C HIS A 5 -12.56 -60.21 35.51
N ASP A 6 -13.89 -60.37 35.64
CA ASP A 6 -15.01 -59.38 35.47
C ASP A 6 -15.22 -58.60 36.83
N PRO A 7 -16.20 -57.66 37.08
CA PRO A 7 -17.40 -57.33 36.30
C PRO A 7 -18.03 -55.91 36.27
N ARG A 8 -18.68 -55.59 35.11
CA ARG A 8 -19.97 -54.83 34.94
C ARG A 8 -20.01 -53.32 35.35
N LEU A 9 -20.80 -52.43 34.75
CA LEU A 9 -22.23 -52.49 34.37
C LEU A 9 -22.61 -51.68 33.10
N LEU A 10 -23.71 -52.10 32.47
CA LEU A 10 -24.61 -51.36 31.53
C LEU A 10 -26.03 -51.35 32.18
N PRO A 11 -27.09 -50.67 31.68
CA PRO A 11 -27.32 -49.97 30.38
C PRO A 11 -27.72 -48.47 30.61
N THR A 12 -28.30 -47.63 29.72
CA THR A 12 -29.18 -47.69 28.50
C THR A 12 -28.89 -46.47 27.59
N GLY A 13 -29.40 -46.28 26.35
CA GLY A 13 -30.12 -47.17 25.42
C GLY A 13 -31.07 -46.41 24.45
N ARG A 14 -30.95 -46.65 23.13
CA ARG A 14 -31.82 -46.19 22.00
C ARG A 14 -31.76 -44.68 21.61
N ALA A 15 -32.13 -44.24 20.39
CA ALA A 15 -32.14 -44.87 19.06
C ALA A 15 -32.35 -43.83 17.92
N LEU A 16 -31.92 -44.21 16.71
CA LEU A 16 -32.22 -43.70 15.34
C LEU A 16 -33.13 -42.46 15.16
N ALA A 17 -32.67 -41.53 14.30
CA ALA A 17 -33.50 -40.92 13.26
C ALA A 17 -32.69 -40.60 11.99
N ARG A 18 -33.07 -41.18 10.84
CA ARG A 18 -32.61 -40.75 9.50
C ARG A 18 -33.75 -40.01 8.80
N ARG A 19 -33.54 -38.74 8.45
CA ARG A 19 -34.19 -37.98 7.37
C ARG A 19 -33.14 -36.98 6.85
N GLY A 20 -33.13 -36.55 5.60
CA GLY A 20 -34.07 -36.79 4.50
C GLY A 20 -34.05 -35.53 3.64
N ALA A 21 -33.62 -35.63 2.38
CA ALA A 21 -33.21 -34.46 1.60
C ALA A 21 -34.37 -33.52 1.22
N LEU A 22 -34.05 -32.24 1.06
CA LEU A 22 -34.74 -31.36 0.12
C LEU A 22 -33.71 -30.39 -0.48
N ALA A 23 -33.42 -30.55 -1.76
CA ALA A 23 -32.75 -29.51 -2.55
C ALA A 23 -33.83 -28.52 -3.02
N LEU A 24 -33.52 -27.21 -3.00
CA LEU A 24 -34.43 -26.18 -3.50
C LEU A 24 -33.81 -25.48 -4.70
N THR A 25 -34.04 -26.07 -5.88
CA THR A 25 -33.69 -25.43 -7.16
C THR A 25 -34.61 -24.24 -7.40
N LEU A 26 -34.07 -23.02 -7.51
CA LEU A 26 -34.81 -21.85 -7.95
C LEU A 26 -34.20 -21.31 -9.24
N ALA A 27 -34.80 -21.69 -10.37
CA ALA A 27 -34.47 -21.09 -11.66
C ALA A 27 -35.35 -19.86 -11.90
N LEU A 28 -34.74 -18.76 -12.35
CA LEU A 28 -35.44 -17.54 -12.77
C LEU A 28 -34.80 -17.02 -14.07
N LEU A 29 -35.64 -16.70 -15.05
CA LEU A 29 -35.22 -16.40 -16.42
C LEU A 29 -35.29 -14.89 -16.70
N VAL A 30 -34.12 -14.33 -17.01
CA VAL A 30 -33.83 -13.21 -17.94
C VAL A 30 -34.97 -12.25 -18.27
N VAL A 31 -34.80 -10.99 -17.86
CA VAL A 31 -35.07 -9.81 -18.71
C VAL A 31 -33.94 -8.80 -18.50
N GLY A 32 -33.10 -8.56 -19.51
CA GLY A 32 -32.02 -7.56 -19.44
C GLY A 32 -32.49 -6.15 -19.84
N ARG A 33 -31.90 -5.11 -19.23
CA ARG A 33 -32.05 -3.70 -19.64
C ARG A 33 -31.00 -2.81 -18.98
N GLY A 34 -30.30 -2.02 -19.80
CA GLY A 34 -29.46 -0.91 -19.36
C GLY A 34 -28.08 -1.33 -18.84
N ALA A 35 -27.03 -0.76 -19.43
CA ALA A 35 -25.77 -0.59 -18.72
C ALA A 35 -25.89 0.74 -17.94
N GLU A 36 -25.68 0.69 -16.63
CA GLU A 36 -25.49 1.90 -15.81
C GLU A 36 -23.98 2.14 -15.71
N GLN A 37 -23.56 3.41 -15.85
CA GLN A 37 -22.15 3.79 -15.72
C GLN A 37 -21.71 3.67 -14.25
N PRO A 38 -20.44 3.36 -13.96
CA PRO A 38 -19.94 3.33 -12.59
C PRO A 38 -20.07 4.73 -11.97
N ALA A 39 -20.90 4.84 -10.93
CA ALA A 39 -21.23 6.13 -10.33
C ALA A 39 -20.13 6.62 -9.39
N GLU A 40 -19.67 7.86 -9.60
CA GLU A 40 -18.87 8.63 -8.65
C GLU A 40 -19.58 8.62 -7.27
N ALA A 41 -18.87 8.20 -6.21
CA ALA A 41 -19.49 7.88 -4.93
C ALA A 41 -20.18 9.10 -4.30
N ALA A 42 -21.51 9.03 -4.15
CA ALA A 42 -22.29 10.09 -3.52
C ALA A 42 -21.94 10.22 -2.02
N PRO A 43 -21.89 11.45 -1.46
CA PRO A 43 -21.46 11.67 -0.08
C PRO A 43 -22.46 11.07 0.94
N PRO A 44 -21.97 10.47 2.04
CA PRO A 44 -22.82 9.77 3.00
C PRO A 44 -23.69 10.72 3.83
N SER A 45 -25.00 10.51 3.83
CA SER A 45 -25.94 11.26 4.67
C SER A 45 -25.87 10.78 6.13
N SER A 46 -25.47 11.65 7.05
CA SER A 46 -25.36 11.32 8.48
C SER A 46 -26.72 11.38 9.21
N GLY A 47 -27.08 10.29 9.89
CA GLY A 47 -28.29 10.22 10.72
C GLY A 47 -28.39 8.89 11.50
N PRO A 48 -28.70 8.90 12.81
CA PRO A 48 -28.70 7.69 13.63
C PRO A 48 -29.95 6.83 13.43
N ALA A 49 -29.77 5.51 13.51
CA ALA A 49 -30.87 4.53 13.37
C ALA A 49 -31.82 4.54 14.58
N SER A 50 -33.10 4.23 14.33
CA SER A 50 -34.09 3.90 15.36
C SER A 50 -35.08 2.84 14.86
N GLU A 51 -35.63 2.05 15.79
CA GLU A 51 -36.29 0.76 15.52
C GLU A 51 -37.78 0.84 15.08
N PRO A 52 -38.36 -0.25 14.52
CA PRO A 52 -39.45 -0.13 13.55
C PRO A 52 -40.88 -0.11 14.13
N ALA A 53 -41.78 0.58 13.42
CA ALA A 53 -43.22 0.61 13.73
C ALA A 53 -44.12 0.36 12.50
N THR A 54 -44.94 -0.69 12.60
CA THR A 54 -46.26 -0.91 11.95
C THR A 54 -46.51 -0.49 10.49
N LYS A 55 -46.82 -1.49 9.64
CA LYS A 55 -47.32 -1.28 8.26
C LYS A 55 -48.66 -0.52 8.23
N SER A 56 -48.78 0.43 7.30
CA SER A 56 -50.03 1.03 6.80
C SER A 56 -49.93 1.24 5.28
N PRO A 57 -51.06 1.35 4.54
CA PRO A 57 -51.04 1.24 3.08
C PRO A 57 -50.44 2.46 2.36
N VAL A 58 -49.88 2.18 1.17
CA VAL A 58 -49.15 3.13 0.32
C VAL A 58 -50.02 4.33 -0.08
N GLN A 59 -49.53 5.53 0.18
CA GLN A 59 -49.84 6.72 -0.62
C GLN A 59 -48.65 6.94 -1.57
N SER A 60 -48.92 7.08 -2.88
CA SER A 60 -47.88 7.43 -3.84
C SER A 60 -47.33 8.81 -3.51
N PRO A 61 -45.99 9.00 -3.41
CA PRO A 61 -45.44 10.35 -3.27
C PRO A 61 -45.82 11.20 -4.49
N PRO A 62 -45.97 12.53 -4.33
CA PRO A 62 -46.09 13.41 -5.49
C PRO A 62 -44.85 13.25 -6.37
N SER A 63 -45.04 13.27 -7.70
CA SER A 63 -43.93 13.20 -8.64
C SER A 63 -42.96 14.35 -8.37
N GLN A 64 -41.82 14.04 -7.76
CA GLN A 64 -40.70 14.96 -7.77
C GLN A 64 -40.34 15.21 -9.24
N ALA A 65 -40.11 16.48 -9.60
CA ALA A 65 -39.42 16.75 -10.84
C ALA A 65 -38.01 16.12 -10.73
N PRO A 66 -37.45 15.55 -11.82
CA PRO A 66 -36.07 15.10 -11.77
C PRO A 66 -35.19 16.26 -11.31
N ALA A 67 -34.23 15.98 -10.42
CA ALA A 67 -33.26 16.98 -10.00
C ALA A 67 -32.58 17.56 -11.25
N PRO A 68 -32.28 18.88 -11.30
CA PRO A 68 -31.73 19.50 -12.50
C PRO A 68 -30.37 18.88 -12.83
N GLN A 69 -30.36 18.05 -13.87
CA GLN A 69 -29.15 17.41 -14.37
C GLN A 69 -28.25 18.44 -15.04
N LEU A 70 -26.95 18.24 -14.93
CA LEU A 70 -25.93 19.01 -15.64
C LEU A 70 -26.10 18.78 -17.16
N SER A 71 -25.58 19.68 -17.99
CA SER A 71 -25.74 19.56 -19.43
C SER A 71 -24.92 18.36 -19.98
N PRO A 72 -25.38 17.71 -21.06
CA PRO A 72 -24.59 16.66 -21.74
C PRO A 72 -23.22 17.14 -22.24
N SER A 73 -23.01 18.46 -22.38
CA SER A 73 -21.70 19.06 -22.65
C SER A 73 -20.79 19.05 -21.42
N PHE A 74 -21.34 19.25 -20.22
CA PHE A 74 -20.63 19.11 -18.95
C PHE A 74 -20.34 17.63 -18.65
N ASP A 75 -21.30 16.72 -18.86
CA ASP A 75 -21.06 15.27 -18.71
C ASP A 75 -19.96 14.78 -19.65
N SER A 76 -19.98 15.26 -20.91
CA SER A 76 -18.93 15.03 -21.91
C SER A 76 -17.56 15.58 -21.49
N PHE A 77 -17.54 16.69 -20.76
CA PHE A 77 -16.32 17.26 -20.18
C PHE A 77 -15.80 16.39 -19.03
N MET A 78 -16.68 16.01 -18.08
CA MET A 78 -16.33 15.14 -16.94
C MET A 78 -15.73 13.81 -17.41
N ALA A 79 -16.36 13.14 -18.38
CA ALA A 79 -15.82 11.92 -18.95
C ALA A 79 -14.39 12.10 -19.52
N SER A 80 -14.07 13.26 -20.09
CA SER A 80 -12.72 13.57 -20.59
C SER A 80 -11.74 13.99 -19.49
N VAL A 81 -12.24 14.44 -18.34
CA VAL A 81 -11.44 14.70 -17.14
C VAL A 81 -11.12 13.38 -16.43
N GLU A 82 -12.10 12.50 -16.27
CA GLU A 82 -12.00 11.23 -15.54
C GLU A 82 -11.10 10.22 -16.25
N THR A 83 -11.11 10.17 -17.60
CA THR A 83 -10.11 9.42 -18.40
C THR A 83 -8.79 10.16 -18.60
N TRP A 84 -8.58 11.28 -17.89
CA TRP A 84 -7.36 12.10 -17.90
C TRP A 84 -6.97 12.70 -19.26
N HIS A 85 -7.88 12.73 -20.25
CA HIS A 85 -7.71 13.39 -21.55
C HIS A 85 -7.85 14.92 -21.45
N LEU A 86 -7.04 15.57 -20.62
CA LEU A 86 -7.21 16.99 -20.25
C LEU A 86 -7.24 17.96 -21.44
N ALA A 87 -6.48 17.70 -22.51
CA ALA A 87 -6.52 18.54 -23.72
C ALA A 87 -7.86 18.45 -24.48
N GLU A 88 -8.59 17.34 -24.36
CA GLU A 88 -9.97 17.18 -24.87
C GLU A 88 -10.97 17.78 -23.88
N ALA A 89 -10.76 17.58 -22.57
CA ALA A 89 -11.56 18.25 -21.53
C ALA A 89 -11.51 19.78 -21.70
N GLN A 90 -10.35 20.39 -21.97
CA GLN A 90 -10.23 21.82 -22.26
C GLN A 90 -11.10 22.25 -23.45
N ARG A 91 -11.07 21.49 -24.56
CA ARG A 91 -11.91 21.77 -25.74
C ARG A 91 -13.40 21.65 -25.43
N ARG A 92 -13.79 20.69 -24.60
CA ARG A 92 -15.19 20.48 -24.20
C ARG A 92 -15.68 21.56 -23.24
N ARG A 93 -14.89 21.93 -22.23
CA ARG A 93 -15.09 23.09 -21.36
C ARG A 93 -15.37 24.34 -22.18
N ASP A 94 -14.53 24.64 -23.15
CA ASP A 94 -14.66 25.85 -23.99
C ASP A 94 -15.92 25.83 -24.88
N ALA A 95 -16.52 24.65 -25.11
CA ALA A 95 -17.79 24.45 -25.80
C ALA A 95 -19.04 24.41 -24.89
N ILE A 96 -18.89 24.35 -23.56
CA ILE A 96 -20.04 24.40 -22.63
C ILE A 96 -20.72 25.76 -22.75
N SER A 97 -22.02 25.77 -23.05
CA SER A 97 -22.76 27.01 -23.31
C SER A 97 -23.21 27.76 -22.04
N ASP A 98 -23.48 27.05 -20.95
CA ASP A 98 -23.81 27.67 -19.67
C ASP A 98 -22.53 28.21 -18.99
N SER A 99 -22.59 29.44 -18.46
CA SER A 99 -21.42 30.08 -17.86
C SER A 99 -21.05 29.52 -16.50
N ARG A 100 -22.01 29.06 -15.68
CA ARG A 100 -21.73 28.46 -14.36
C ARG A 100 -21.13 27.08 -14.51
N GLU A 101 -21.65 26.27 -15.44
CA GLU A 101 -21.06 24.98 -15.80
C GLU A 101 -19.65 25.13 -16.38
N ARG A 102 -19.40 26.15 -17.21
CA ARG A 102 -18.05 26.43 -17.75
C ARG A 102 -17.07 26.87 -16.67
N GLU A 103 -17.51 27.71 -15.73
CA GLU A 103 -16.68 28.16 -14.59
C GLU A 103 -16.34 26.96 -13.66
N LEU A 104 -17.33 26.10 -13.37
CA LEU A 104 -17.15 24.84 -12.65
C LEU A 104 -16.15 23.91 -13.37
N ALA A 105 -16.32 23.72 -14.68
CA ALA A 105 -15.41 22.93 -15.50
C ALA A 105 -14.00 23.54 -15.58
N THR A 106 -13.87 24.86 -15.50
CA THR A 106 -12.57 25.56 -15.41
C THR A 106 -11.86 25.22 -14.10
N GLY A 107 -12.59 25.25 -12.99
CA GLY A 107 -12.06 24.88 -11.67
C GLY A 107 -11.68 23.41 -11.54
N ILE A 108 -12.55 22.50 -12.00
CA ILE A 108 -12.28 21.05 -12.01
C ILE A 108 -11.03 20.73 -12.85
N LEU A 109 -10.93 21.30 -14.06
CA LEU A 109 -9.75 21.09 -14.91
C LEU A 109 -8.46 21.59 -14.23
N ALA A 110 -8.51 22.75 -13.58
CA ALA A 110 -7.37 23.29 -12.83
C ALA A 110 -6.91 22.35 -11.68
N ILE A 111 -7.81 21.60 -11.03
CA ILE A 111 -7.45 20.60 -10.00
C ILE A 111 -6.71 19.41 -10.59
N TYR A 112 -7.11 18.93 -11.78
CA TYR A 112 -6.41 17.85 -12.49
C TYR A 112 -5.09 18.31 -13.13
N GLU A 113 -4.91 19.63 -13.31
CA GLU A 113 -3.66 20.29 -13.68
C GLU A 113 -2.79 20.71 -12.47
N ALA A 114 -3.23 20.42 -11.23
CA ALA A 114 -2.61 20.84 -9.96
C ALA A 114 -2.43 22.38 -9.79
N ARG A 115 -3.25 23.17 -10.50
CA ARG A 115 -3.30 24.64 -10.44
C ARG A 115 -4.33 25.11 -9.40
N TYR A 116 -4.04 24.79 -8.14
CA TYR A 116 -4.99 24.93 -7.04
C TYR A 116 -5.48 26.36 -6.74
N PRO A 117 -4.65 27.43 -6.82
CA PRO A 117 -5.14 28.80 -6.62
C PRO A 117 -6.15 29.24 -7.69
N GLU A 118 -5.93 28.87 -8.97
CA GLU A 118 -6.89 29.13 -10.04
C GLU A 118 -8.15 28.26 -9.90
N ALA A 119 -8.02 27.03 -9.40
CA ALA A 119 -9.16 26.19 -9.06
C ALA A 119 -10.04 26.81 -7.98
N GLU A 120 -9.46 27.24 -6.85
CA GLU A 120 -10.21 27.96 -5.81
C GLU A 120 -10.88 29.22 -6.39
N SER A 121 -10.13 30.02 -7.17
CA SER A 121 -10.66 31.27 -7.73
C SER A 121 -11.92 31.06 -8.57
N ALA A 122 -11.94 30.06 -9.46
CA ALA A 122 -13.09 29.71 -10.27
C ALA A 122 -14.24 29.11 -9.43
N LEU A 123 -13.95 28.13 -8.57
CA LEU A 123 -14.96 27.37 -7.83
C LEU A 123 -15.62 28.22 -6.73
N ALA A 124 -14.87 29.09 -6.06
CA ALA A 124 -15.42 30.09 -5.16
C ALA A 124 -16.34 31.07 -5.90
N GLY A 125 -16.03 31.41 -7.15
CA GLY A 125 -16.91 32.19 -8.04
C GLY A 125 -18.24 31.49 -8.35
N VAL A 126 -18.25 30.16 -8.51
CA VAL A 126 -19.48 29.37 -8.74
C VAL A 126 -20.36 29.26 -7.49
N VAL A 127 -19.73 29.13 -6.31
CA VAL A 127 -20.41 29.00 -4.99
C VAL A 127 -20.88 30.36 -4.45
N ALA A 128 -20.30 31.48 -4.90
CA ALA A 128 -20.61 32.82 -4.43
C ALA A 128 -22.10 33.17 -4.55
N GLY A 129 -22.76 33.43 -3.42
CA GLY A 129 -24.16 33.83 -3.35
C GLY A 129 -25.18 32.69 -3.29
N ILE A 130 -24.74 31.42 -3.23
CA ILE A 130 -25.63 30.29 -2.94
C ILE A 130 -25.79 30.15 -1.41
N GLU A 131 -27.03 30.17 -0.89
CA GLU A 131 -27.28 30.00 0.55
C GLU A 131 -27.05 28.55 1.04
N ASP A 132 -27.35 27.56 0.19
CA ASP A 132 -27.18 26.13 0.47
C ASP A 132 -26.70 25.41 -0.80
N PRO A 133 -25.36 25.24 -0.98
CA PRO A 133 -24.79 24.56 -2.13
C PRO A 133 -25.27 23.11 -2.29
N SER A 134 -25.72 22.43 -1.21
CA SER A 134 -26.19 21.04 -1.30
C SER A 134 -27.49 20.88 -2.12
N ARG A 135 -28.19 21.99 -2.40
CA ARG A 135 -29.45 22.04 -3.15
C ARG A 135 -29.32 22.49 -4.60
N ASP A 136 -28.13 22.91 -5.02
CA ASP A 136 -27.81 23.25 -6.41
C ASP A 136 -26.78 22.23 -6.93
N PRO A 137 -27.12 21.36 -7.90
CA PRO A 137 -26.17 20.37 -8.43
C PRO A 137 -24.87 20.98 -8.99
N ILE A 138 -24.89 22.22 -9.49
CA ILE A 138 -23.69 22.96 -9.86
C ILE A 138 -22.94 23.41 -8.60
N GLY A 139 -23.66 24.01 -7.64
CA GLY A 139 -23.11 24.52 -6.38
C GLY A 139 -22.47 23.44 -5.49
N GLY A 140 -23.09 22.27 -5.37
CA GLY A 140 -22.60 21.15 -4.57
C GLY A 140 -21.36 20.50 -5.15
N ARG A 141 -21.32 20.29 -6.48
CA ARG A 141 -20.10 19.83 -7.17
C ARG A 141 -19.00 20.89 -7.07
N ALA A 142 -19.33 22.18 -7.19
CA ALA A 142 -18.38 23.28 -7.01
C ALA A 142 -17.80 23.34 -5.59
N ALA A 143 -18.63 23.17 -4.56
CA ALA A 143 -18.19 23.15 -3.17
C ALA A 143 -17.24 21.97 -2.88
N HIS A 144 -17.59 20.75 -3.33
CA HIS A 144 -16.73 19.58 -3.16
C HIS A 144 -15.32 19.78 -3.76
N TYR A 145 -15.26 20.26 -5.00
CA TYR A 145 -13.97 20.54 -5.65
C TYR A 145 -13.25 21.76 -5.06
N LEU A 146 -13.97 22.76 -4.53
CA LEU A 146 -13.40 23.91 -3.83
C LEU A 146 -12.71 23.51 -2.52
N ASP A 147 -13.30 22.57 -1.78
CA ASP A 147 -12.70 22.05 -0.55
C ASP A 147 -11.42 21.26 -0.87
N ILE A 148 -11.37 20.50 -1.97
CA ILE A 148 -10.13 19.86 -2.47
C ILE A 148 -9.07 20.92 -2.85
N ALA A 149 -9.45 21.97 -3.58
CA ALA A 149 -8.52 23.04 -3.99
C ALA A 149 -7.95 23.81 -2.80
N ARG A 150 -8.71 23.97 -1.73
CA ARG A 150 -8.26 24.57 -0.45
C ARG A 150 -7.40 23.60 0.35
N GLY A 151 -7.82 22.35 0.46
CA GLY A 151 -7.07 21.28 1.12
C GLY A 151 -5.68 21.14 0.52
N ALA A 152 -5.56 21.16 -0.82
CA ALA A 152 -4.29 21.09 -1.52
C ALA A 152 -3.39 22.32 -1.31
N GLN A 153 -3.94 23.54 -1.31
CA GLN A 153 -3.16 24.74 -0.98
C GLN A 153 -2.67 24.73 0.47
N LEU A 154 -3.51 24.30 1.41
CA LEU A 154 -3.17 24.18 2.83
C LEU A 154 -2.14 23.06 3.09
N ALA A 155 -2.27 21.94 2.38
CA ALA A 155 -1.37 20.80 2.50
C ALA A 155 0.01 21.07 1.88
N LEU A 156 0.07 21.70 0.70
CA LEU A 156 1.33 21.97 0.01
C LEU A 156 2.06 23.21 0.55
N GLY A 157 1.34 24.27 0.94
CA GLY A 157 1.96 25.50 1.44
C GLY A 157 3.01 26.08 0.48
N GLU A 158 4.27 26.17 0.93
CA GLU A 158 5.41 26.67 0.15
C GLU A 158 6.28 25.54 -0.44
N ALA A 159 5.70 24.36 -0.72
CA ALA A 159 6.39 23.15 -1.18
C ALA A 159 7.38 23.35 -2.35
N THR A 160 8.62 22.85 -2.18
CA THR A 160 9.62 22.81 -3.25
C THR A 160 9.19 21.83 -4.34
N THR A 161 9.16 22.25 -5.61
CA THR A 161 8.92 21.34 -6.75
C THR A 161 10.22 21.07 -7.51
N ILE A 162 10.66 19.80 -7.53
CA ILE A 162 11.82 19.31 -8.27
C ILE A 162 11.32 18.54 -9.51
N ARG A 163 12.09 18.54 -10.60
CA ARG A 163 11.78 17.79 -11.83
C ARG A 163 12.95 16.91 -12.25
N SER A 164 12.67 15.82 -12.96
CA SER A 164 13.70 15.00 -13.62
C SER A 164 14.33 15.74 -14.80
N ASP A 165 15.60 15.43 -15.13
CA ASP A 165 16.34 16.05 -16.23
C ASP A 165 15.68 15.84 -17.61
N ASP A 166 14.92 14.75 -17.77
CA ASP A 166 14.14 14.42 -18.97
C ASP A 166 12.72 15.01 -18.98
N GLY A 167 12.27 15.63 -17.88
CA GLY A 167 10.94 16.19 -17.72
C GLY A 167 9.79 15.19 -17.62
N ARG A 168 10.05 13.86 -17.56
CA ARG A 168 9.00 12.84 -17.37
C ARG A 168 8.36 12.87 -15.99
N PHE A 169 9.07 13.37 -14.98
CA PHE A 169 8.62 13.34 -13.58
C PHE A 169 8.75 14.72 -12.92
N GLU A 170 7.79 15.06 -12.07
CA GLU A 170 7.91 16.16 -11.11
C GLU A 170 7.43 15.73 -9.72
N ALA A 171 8.09 16.22 -8.68
CA ALA A 171 7.76 15.92 -7.30
C ALA A 171 7.72 17.21 -6.47
N ALA A 172 6.62 17.45 -5.77
CA ALA A 172 6.46 18.53 -4.81
C ALA A 172 6.63 18.01 -3.38
N PHE A 173 7.55 18.60 -2.62
CA PHE A 173 7.90 18.22 -1.26
C PHE A 173 7.48 19.31 -0.28
N VAL A 174 6.64 18.98 0.70
CA VAL A 174 6.13 19.96 1.68
C VAL A 174 7.19 20.34 2.72
N ASP A 175 8.07 19.39 3.06
CA ASP A 175 9.21 19.60 3.96
C ASP A 175 10.52 19.51 3.15
N PRO A 176 11.39 20.54 3.16
CA PRO A 176 12.67 20.51 2.45
C PRO A 176 13.58 19.34 2.81
N ARG A 177 13.39 18.69 3.97
CA ARG A 177 14.10 17.45 4.33
C ARG A 177 13.80 16.31 3.36
N ASP A 178 12.59 16.26 2.80
CA ASP A 178 12.14 15.21 1.90
C ASP A 178 12.66 15.38 0.46
N GLU A 179 13.29 16.51 0.13
CA GLU A 179 13.91 16.73 -1.19
C GLU A 179 14.98 15.68 -1.52
N LEU A 180 15.61 15.07 -0.51
CA LEU A 180 16.57 13.97 -0.69
C LEU A 180 15.96 12.71 -1.34
N LEU A 181 14.63 12.58 -1.35
CA LEU A 181 13.94 11.47 -2.01
C LEU A 181 13.99 11.61 -3.54
N ALA A 182 14.07 12.83 -4.09
CA ALA A 182 13.88 13.10 -5.51
C ALA A 182 14.81 12.30 -6.45
N PRO A 183 16.14 12.15 -6.17
CA PRO A 183 17.02 11.39 -7.05
C PRO A 183 16.65 9.90 -7.11
N TYR A 184 16.39 9.28 -5.96
CA TYR A 184 16.03 7.86 -5.88
C TYR A 184 14.63 7.59 -6.44
N LEU A 185 13.69 8.52 -6.23
CA LEU A 185 12.35 8.47 -6.83
C LEU A 185 12.44 8.51 -8.36
N PHE A 186 13.15 9.48 -8.94
CA PHE A 186 13.25 9.60 -10.40
C PHE A 186 14.04 8.45 -11.05
N GLU A 187 15.04 7.89 -10.36
CA GLU A 187 15.79 6.72 -10.82
C GLU A 187 14.89 5.45 -10.85
N ALA A 188 14.16 5.18 -9.77
CA ALA A 188 13.18 4.09 -9.73
C ALA A 188 12.04 4.29 -10.74
N MET A 189 11.52 5.51 -10.84
CA MET A 189 10.41 5.84 -11.73
C MET A 189 10.79 5.81 -13.21
N ALA A 190 12.04 6.09 -13.58
CA ALA A 190 12.52 5.87 -14.94
C ALA A 190 12.46 4.38 -15.31
N SER A 191 13.00 3.50 -14.44
CA SER A 191 12.94 2.05 -14.63
C SER A 191 11.50 1.52 -14.65
N ALA A 192 10.63 2.03 -13.76
CA ALA A 192 9.22 1.67 -13.71
C ALA A 192 8.44 2.14 -14.95
N TYR A 193 8.69 3.36 -15.45
CA TYR A 193 8.10 3.89 -16.68
C TYR A 193 8.45 3.01 -17.89
N ASP A 194 9.68 2.48 -17.92
CA ASP A 194 10.15 1.67 -19.04
C ASP A 194 9.74 0.20 -18.96
N ALA A 195 9.71 -0.42 -17.77
CA ALA A 195 9.18 -1.79 -17.60
C ALA A 195 7.63 -1.84 -17.69
N LEU A 196 6.93 -1.04 -16.88
CA LEU A 196 5.47 -1.11 -16.77
C LEU A 196 4.75 -0.47 -17.95
N GLY A 197 5.41 0.46 -18.65
CA GLY A 197 4.90 1.04 -19.88
C GLY A 197 4.72 0.01 -21.01
N ASP A 198 5.52 -1.06 -21.01
CA ASP A 198 5.41 -2.16 -21.96
C ASP A 198 4.48 -3.27 -21.44
N ASP A 199 4.56 -3.63 -20.14
CA ASP A 199 3.66 -4.62 -19.52
C ASP A 199 2.17 -4.23 -19.58
N VAL A 200 1.84 -2.95 -19.30
CA VAL A 200 0.45 -2.44 -19.34
C VAL A 200 0.06 -1.96 -20.75
N GLY A 201 1.05 -1.71 -21.61
CA GLY A 201 0.85 -1.25 -22.99
C GLY A 201 0.39 0.22 -23.11
N VAL A 202 0.67 1.06 -22.13
CA VAL A 202 0.41 2.51 -22.18
C VAL A 202 1.53 3.29 -21.49
N ARG A 203 1.89 4.46 -22.03
CA ARG A 203 2.96 5.33 -21.51
C ARG A 203 2.48 6.78 -21.46
N PRO A 204 2.58 7.51 -20.32
CA PRO A 204 2.15 8.91 -20.24
C PRO A 204 2.96 9.86 -21.13
N GLU A 205 2.30 10.59 -22.02
CA GLU A 205 2.92 11.63 -22.88
C GLU A 205 3.15 12.97 -22.16
N HIS A 206 3.12 12.97 -20.82
CA HIS A 206 3.09 14.17 -19.97
C HIS A 206 3.83 13.93 -18.65
N PRO A 207 4.29 14.99 -17.96
CA PRO A 207 4.94 14.85 -16.66
C PRO A 207 4.03 14.16 -15.64
N ILE A 208 4.53 13.09 -15.02
CA ILE A 208 3.86 12.39 -13.92
C ILE A 208 4.19 13.15 -12.64
N ARG A 209 3.15 13.62 -11.94
CA ARG A 209 3.28 14.45 -10.74
C ARG A 209 3.15 13.64 -9.47
N PHE A 210 4.13 13.79 -8.60
CA PHE A 210 4.16 13.31 -7.21
C PHE A 210 3.94 14.49 -6.26
N GLU A 211 3.19 14.27 -5.19
CA GLU A 211 3.06 15.20 -4.06
C GLU A 211 3.38 14.44 -2.77
N ILE A 212 4.43 14.86 -2.07
CA ILE A 212 5.01 14.18 -0.91
C ILE A 212 4.75 15.01 0.35
N TYR A 213 3.88 14.50 1.22
CA TYR A 213 3.47 15.14 2.45
C TYR A 213 4.26 14.63 3.67
N ASP A 214 4.47 15.54 4.60
CA ASP A 214 5.19 15.41 5.86
C ASP A 214 4.31 14.98 7.05
N GLU A 215 2.99 14.90 6.88
CA GLU A 215 2.06 14.35 7.88
C GLU A 215 0.83 13.66 7.26
N PRO A 216 0.18 12.71 7.95
CA PRO A 216 -1.01 12.01 7.44
C PRO A 216 -2.25 12.92 7.31
N GLY A 217 -2.32 14.00 8.11
CA GLY A 217 -3.39 14.99 8.05
C GLY A 217 -3.48 15.68 6.68
N LYS A 218 -2.34 15.95 6.04
CA LYS A 218 -2.26 16.56 4.71
C LYS A 218 -2.78 15.63 3.61
N LEU A 219 -2.51 14.33 3.69
CA LEU A 219 -3.11 13.34 2.77
C LEU A 219 -4.64 13.27 2.94
N ALA A 220 -5.17 13.41 4.15
CA ALA A 220 -6.62 13.47 4.39
C ALA A 220 -7.29 14.77 3.86
N LEU A 221 -6.54 15.87 3.70
CA LEU A 221 -7.06 17.13 3.15
C LEU A 221 -7.22 17.12 1.62
N VAL A 222 -6.48 16.25 0.92
CA VAL A 222 -6.38 16.25 -0.56
C VAL A 222 -7.01 15.02 -1.22
N THR A 223 -7.52 14.08 -0.42
CA THR A 223 -8.07 12.80 -0.89
C THR A 223 -9.44 12.50 -0.26
N PRO A 224 -10.18 11.49 -0.77
CA PRO A 224 -11.44 11.07 -0.16
C PRO A 224 -11.31 10.28 1.15
N LEU A 225 -10.09 9.99 1.62
CA LEU A 225 -9.90 9.23 2.86
C LEU A 225 -9.96 10.12 4.09
N THR A 226 -10.62 9.63 5.13
CA THR A 226 -10.49 10.25 6.45
C THR A 226 -9.17 9.86 7.10
N LEU A 227 -8.71 10.67 8.05
CA LEU A 227 -7.54 10.37 8.88
C LEU A 227 -7.67 9.01 9.60
N ASP A 228 -8.88 8.60 9.95
CA ASP A 228 -9.19 7.30 10.55
C ASP A 228 -8.99 6.12 9.57
N ASN A 229 -9.32 6.30 8.28
CA ASN A 229 -9.02 5.30 7.24
C ASN A 229 -7.51 5.11 7.07
N ILE A 230 -6.77 6.22 7.03
CA ILE A 230 -5.32 6.26 6.86
C ILE A 230 -4.61 5.52 8.01
N TYR A 231 -4.93 5.86 9.26
CA TYR A 231 -4.38 5.17 10.43
C TYR A 231 -4.84 3.71 10.54
N THR A 232 -6.13 3.41 10.29
CA THR A 232 -6.66 2.05 10.40
C THR A 232 -6.00 1.09 9.41
N THR A 233 -5.82 1.48 8.16
CA THR A 233 -5.30 0.59 7.11
C THR A 233 -3.80 0.71 6.85
N GLY A 234 -3.16 1.78 7.33
CA GLY A 234 -1.75 2.07 7.05
C GLY A 234 -1.51 2.65 5.65
N THR A 235 -2.51 3.32 5.07
CA THR A 235 -2.42 3.92 3.73
C THR A 235 -1.36 5.03 3.70
N VAL A 236 -0.39 4.90 2.80
CA VAL A 236 0.77 5.81 2.66
C VAL A 236 0.91 6.41 1.26
N GLY A 237 0.13 5.92 0.28
CA GLY A 237 0.02 6.46 -1.08
C GLY A 237 -1.45 6.44 -1.55
N ILE A 238 -1.78 7.33 -2.51
CA ILE A 238 -3.01 7.30 -3.32
C ILE A 238 -2.75 7.92 -4.71
N CYS A 239 -3.10 7.21 -5.78
CA CYS A 239 -3.22 7.75 -7.12
C CYS A 239 -4.64 8.28 -7.38
N LYS A 240 -4.80 9.61 -7.50
CA LYS A 240 -6.08 10.23 -7.87
C LYS A 240 -5.86 11.61 -8.49
N TYR A 241 -6.86 12.12 -9.22
CA TYR A 241 -6.82 13.44 -9.86
C TYR A 241 -5.60 13.65 -10.77
N ARG A 242 -5.16 12.59 -11.47
CA ARG A 242 -4.01 12.57 -12.40
C ARG A 242 -2.63 12.84 -11.74
N ARG A 243 -2.49 12.54 -10.43
CA ARG A 243 -1.24 12.62 -9.65
C ARG A 243 -1.12 11.45 -8.67
N ILE A 244 0.09 11.26 -8.17
CA ILE A 244 0.43 10.32 -7.09
C ILE A 244 0.68 11.14 -5.82
N MET A 245 0.01 10.79 -4.72
CA MET A 245 0.00 11.54 -3.46
C MET A 245 0.48 10.60 -2.35
N MET A 246 1.56 10.95 -1.64
CA MET A 246 2.24 10.03 -0.72
C MET A 246 2.68 10.70 0.58
N ILE A 247 2.84 9.91 1.63
CA ILE A 247 3.45 10.32 2.90
C ILE A 247 4.94 9.98 2.87
N SER A 248 5.82 10.91 3.26
CA SER A 248 7.26 10.66 3.32
C SER A 248 7.59 9.50 4.28
N PRO A 249 8.52 8.58 3.94
CA PRO A 249 8.92 7.51 4.85
C PRO A 249 9.55 8.03 6.16
N ARG A 250 9.97 9.31 6.21
CA ARG A 250 10.39 10.01 7.44
C ARG A 250 9.30 10.06 8.53
N VAL A 251 8.02 10.01 8.13
CA VAL A 251 6.85 10.05 9.03
C VAL A 251 6.62 8.69 9.72
N MET A 252 7.19 7.62 9.18
CA MET A 252 7.03 6.26 9.69
C MET A 252 8.20 5.89 10.60
N VAL A 253 7.98 5.09 11.64
CA VAL A 253 9.01 4.81 12.68
C VAL A 253 10.29 4.29 12.04
N TYR A 254 10.18 3.24 11.21
CA TYR A 254 11.31 2.60 10.54
C TYR A 254 11.40 2.90 9.03
N GLY A 255 10.56 3.82 8.53
CA GLY A 255 10.27 3.94 7.10
C GLY A 255 9.19 2.94 6.64
N TYR A 256 9.09 2.76 5.32
CA TYR A 256 8.27 1.76 4.63
C TYR A 256 8.77 1.59 3.19
N GLY A 257 8.26 0.58 2.46
CA GLY A 257 8.66 0.25 1.09
C GLY A 257 8.25 1.30 0.05
N TRP A 258 8.77 2.52 0.17
CA TRP A 258 8.22 3.74 -0.44
C TRP A 258 8.48 3.82 -1.94
N LEU A 259 9.58 3.24 -2.44
CA LEU A 259 9.81 3.15 -3.89
C LEU A 259 8.91 2.10 -4.54
N ASP A 260 8.76 0.93 -3.91
CA ASP A 260 7.79 -0.08 -4.39
C ASP A 260 6.34 0.47 -4.29
N THR A 261 6.04 1.30 -3.27
CA THR A 261 4.74 2.02 -3.17
C THR A 261 4.57 3.10 -4.24
N ALA A 262 5.59 3.90 -4.54
CA ALA A 262 5.52 4.90 -5.62
C ALA A 262 5.22 4.24 -6.97
N VAL A 263 5.75 3.03 -7.18
CA VAL A 263 5.49 2.21 -8.36
C VAL A 263 4.10 1.55 -8.31
N HIS A 264 3.61 1.11 -7.15
CA HIS A 264 2.22 0.67 -6.94
C HIS A 264 1.21 1.75 -7.39
N GLU A 265 1.36 2.98 -6.90
CA GLU A 265 0.51 4.11 -7.30
C GLU A 265 0.67 4.47 -8.78
N TYR A 266 1.83 4.20 -9.38
CA TYR A 266 2.03 4.34 -10.82
C TYR A 266 1.34 3.24 -11.64
N VAL A 267 1.19 2.02 -11.12
CA VAL A 267 0.35 1.00 -11.79
C VAL A 267 -1.10 1.45 -11.83
N HIS A 268 -1.64 2.02 -10.75
CA HIS A 268 -2.96 2.66 -10.77
C HIS A 268 -3.05 3.78 -11.82
N TYR A 269 -1.99 4.59 -11.97
CA TYR A 269 -1.90 5.62 -13.00
C TYR A 269 -2.02 5.05 -14.41
N LEU A 270 -1.26 3.97 -14.69
CA LEU A 270 -1.27 3.29 -15.98
C LEU A 270 -2.58 2.56 -16.25
N VAL A 271 -3.12 1.81 -15.29
CA VAL A 271 -4.40 1.08 -15.43
C VAL A 271 -5.57 2.04 -15.63
N THR A 272 -5.58 3.18 -14.95
CA THR A 272 -6.58 4.24 -15.16
C THR A 272 -6.53 4.79 -16.59
N MET A 273 -5.34 5.07 -17.13
CA MET A 273 -5.18 5.48 -18.52
C MET A 273 -5.51 4.36 -19.53
N ARG A 274 -5.13 3.12 -19.22
CA ARG A 274 -5.28 1.94 -20.09
C ARG A 274 -6.73 1.51 -20.26
N THR A 275 -7.55 1.70 -19.22
CA THR A 275 -8.92 1.18 -19.12
C THR A 275 -10.00 2.27 -19.19
N ASN A 276 -9.67 3.50 -19.58
CA ASN A 276 -10.60 4.64 -19.55
C ASN A 276 -11.25 4.83 -18.16
N ASN A 277 -10.47 4.63 -17.09
CA ASN A 277 -10.94 4.64 -15.69
C ASN A 277 -12.07 3.64 -15.36
N ALA A 278 -12.26 2.58 -16.16
CA ALA A 278 -13.32 1.57 -15.97
C ALA A 278 -12.89 0.36 -15.12
N ALA A 279 -11.59 0.16 -14.86
CA ALA A 279 -11.12 -0.93 -14.01
C ALA A 279 -11.62 -0.80 -12.54
N PRO A 280 -12.28 -1.81 -11.97
CA PRO A 280 -12.75 -1.79 -10.59
C PRO A 280 -11.60 -1.96 -9.60
N VAL A 281 -11.86 -1.61 -8.34
CA VAL A 281 -10.89 -1.63 -7.23
C VAL A 281 -10.10 -2.94 -7.17
N TRP A 282 -10.75 -4.12 -7.13
CA TRP A 282 -10.03 -5.40 -7.05
C TRP A 282 -9.03 -5.62 -8.20
N MET A 283 -9.32 -5.11 -9.40
CA MET A 283 -8.44 -5.24 -10.57
C MET A 283 -7.29 -4.23 -10.50
N GLN A 284 -7.59 -2.99 -10.11
CA GLN A 284 -6.61 -1.93 -9.86
C GLN A 284 -5.57 -2.38 -8.81
N GLU A 285 -6.03 -2.79 -7.63
CA GLU A 285 -5.21 -3.18 -6.47
C GLU A 285 -4.40 -4.45 -6.74
N GLY A 286 -5.01 -5.44 -7.41
CA GLY A 286 -4.36 -6.71 -7.75
C GLY A 286 -3.32 -6.58 -8.86
N LEU A 287 -3.55 -5.73 -9.87
CA LEU A 287 -2.53 -5.41 -10.88
C LEU A 287 -1.37 -4.63 -10.24
N ALA A 288 -1.68 -3.66 -9.37
CA ALA A 288 -0.66 -2.90 -8.66
C ALA A 288 0.24 -3.81 -7.80
N LYS A 289 -0.33 -4.72 -7.00
CA LYS A 289 0.43 -5.72 -6.24
C LYS A 289 1.25 -6.67 -7.11
N LEU A 290 0.71 -7.11 -8.25
CA LEU A 290 1.40 -7.97 -9.22
C LEU A 290 2.57 -7.28 -9.96
N MET A 291 2.64 -5.95 -9.92
CA MET A 291 3.56 -5.14 -10.73
C MET A 291 4.51 -4.22 -9.93
N GLU A 292 4.21 -3.89 -8.67
CA GLU A 292 4.93 -2.89 -7.84
C GLU A 292 6.43 -3.14 -7.64
N THR A 293 6.90 -4.34 -7.92
CA THR A 293 8.31 -4.77 -7.78
C THR A 293 9.05 -4.98 -9.10
N ARG A 294 8.35 -4.99 -10.25
CA ARG A 294 8.95 -5.33 -11.56
C ARG A 294 10.04 -4.36 -12.02
N TRP A 295 9.99 -3.12 -11.54
CA TRP A 295 10.93 -2.04 -11.89
C TRP A 295 12.40 -2.30 -11.50
N ARG A 296 12.67 -3.28 -10.62
CA ARG A 296 13.98 -3.53 -10.02
C ARG A 296 14.53 -4.95 -10.19
N ASP A 297 13.76 -5.87 -10.75
CA ASP A 297 14.15 -7.28 -10.91
C ASP A 297 14.00 -7.72 -12.38
N GLU A 298 15.09 -7.73 -13.17
CA GLU A 298 15.11 -8.14 -14.60
C GLU A 298 14.74 -9.63 -14.85
N GLY A 299 14.40 -10.38 -13.80
CA GLY A 299 13.80 -11.73 -13.88
C GLY A 299 12.53 -11.90 -13.05
N GLY A 300 12.00 -10.82 -12.48
CA GLY A 300 10.97 -10.80 -11.44
C GLY A 300 11.47 -11.27 -10.07
N PRO A 301 10.87 -10.82 -8.97
CA PRO A 301 11.02 -11.50 -7.68
C PRO A 301 10.36 -12.89 -7.72
N ASP A 302 10.64 -13.70 -6.70
CA ASP A 302 9.94 -14.98 -6.48
C ASP A 302 8.42 -14.73 -6.37
N PRO A 303 7.56 -15.25 -7.27
CA PRO A 303 6.12 -14.96 -7.34
C PRO A 303 5.33 -15.74 -6.28
N ARG A 304 5.84 -15.75 -5.05
CA ARG A 304 5.28 -16.43 -3.89
C ARG A 304 5.11 -15.40 -2.78
N LEU A 305 3.84 -15.12 -2.45
CA LEU A 305 3.42 -14.32 -1.30
C LEU A 305 4.34 -14.52 -0.09
N ALA A 306 4.68 -13.41 0.58
CA ALA A 306 5.47 -13.41 1.80
C ALA A 306 4.89 -14.40 2.84
N PRO A 307 5.71 -15.09 3.65
CA PRO A 307 5.24 -16.22 4.48
C PRO A 307 3.98 -15.98 5.33
N PRO A 308 3.76 -14.79 5.96
CA PRO A 308 2.51 -14.50 6.67
C PRO A 308 1.30 -14.37 5.72
N LEU A 309 1.43 -13.67 4.59
CA LEU A 309 0.37 -13.55 3.57
C LEU A 309 0.03 -14.91 2.95
N ARG A 310 1.05 -15.72 2.68
CA ARG A 310 0.89 -17.11 2.21
C ARG A 310 0.09 -17.95 3.20
N ARG A 311 0.24 -17.72 4.51
CA ARG A 311 -0.56 -18.41 5.54
C ARG A 311 -1.98 -17.84 5.68
N LEU A 312 -2.11 -16.52 5.64
CA LEU A 312 -3.41 -15.82 5.68
C LEU A 312 -4.33 -16.31 4.55
N LEU A 313 -3.83 -16.34 3.31
CA LEU A 313 -4.58 -16.84 2.16
C LEU A 313 -4.86 -18.36 2.27
N HIS A 314 -3.93 -19.17 2.79
CA HIS A 314 -4.20 -20.60 3.04
C HIS A 314 -5.39 -20.80 3.97
N ASP A 315 -5.41 -20.09 5.10
CA ASP A 315 -6.39 -20.30 6.17
C ASP A 315 -7.75 -19.70 5.78
N ALA A 316 -7.79 -18.57 5.07
CA ALA A 316 -9.01 -18.01 4.48
C ALA A 316 -9.64 -18.94 3.43
N ILE A 317 -8.83 -19.49 2.50
CA ILE A 317 -9.29 -20.54 1.57
C ILE A 317 -9.71 -21.80 2.34
N ALA A 318 -9.09 -22.11 3.48
CA ALA A 318 -9.44 -23.27 4.31
C ALA A 318 -10.79 -23.15 5.01
N ALA A 319 -11.15 -21.96 5.47
CA ALA A 319 -12.44 -21.66 6.11
C ALA A 319 -13.57 -21.32 5.11
N ASP A 320 -13.21 -20.95 3.87
CA ASP A 320 -14.09 -20.29 2.88
C ASP A 320 -14.50 -18.86 3.32
N GLU A 321 -13.60 -18.20 4.06
CA GLU A 321 -13.74 -16.84 4.64
C GLU A 321 -12.89 -15.82 3.85
N LEU A 322 -13.12 -15.77 2.53
CA LEU A 322 -12.45 -14.86 1.58
C LEU A 322 -13.16 -13.50 1.49
N VAL A 323 -12.45 -12.49 0.98
CA VAL A 323 -13.00 -11.15 0.74
C VAL A 323 -13.74 -11.14 -0.61
N THR A 324 -15.03 -10.81 -0.63
CA THR A 324 -15.73 -10.69 -1.92
C THR A 324 -15.27 -9.44 -2.67
N LEU A 325 -15.22 -9.48 -4.00
CA LEU A 325 -14.74 -8.35 -4.82
C LEU A 325 -15.59 -7.08 -4.60
N GLU A 326 -16.83 -7.26 -4.19
CA GLU A 326 -17.78 -6.21 -3.84
C GLU A 326 -17.48 -5.57 -2.47
N GLN A 327 -16.84 -6.30 -1.54
CA GLN A 327 -16.38 -5.73 -0.26
C GLN A 327 -15.14 -4.83 -0.42
N MET A 328 -14.34 -5.05 -1.47
CA MET A 328 -13.17 -4.22 -1.78
C MET A 328 -13.56 -2.81 -2.27
N HIS A 329 -14.82 -2.60 -2.67
CA HIS A 329 -15.34 -1.31 -3.11
C HIS A 329 -15.92 -0.50 -1.93
N PRO A 330 -15.65 0.82 -1.81
CA PRO A 330 -15.03 1.70 -2.81
C PRO A 330 -13.49 1.82 -2.72
N SER A 331 -12.84 1.21 -1.73
CA SER A 331 -11.38 1.12 -1.61
C SER A 331 -10.99 0.07 -0.56
N VAL A 332 -9.87 -0.64 -0.78
CA VAL A 332 -9.29 -1.55 0.22
C VAL A 332 -8.89 -0.79 1.50
N ALA A 333 -8.54 0.50 1.38
CA ALA A 333 -8.28 1.42 2.50
C ALA A 333 -9.52 1.75 3.38
N MET A 334 -10.70 1.23 3.05
CA MET A 334 -11.92 1.34 3.86
C MET A 334 -12.36 0.01 4.50
N LEU A 335 -11.58 -1.07 4.36
CA LEU A 335 -11.85 -2.33 5.05
C LEU A 335 -11.61 -2.22 6.57
N PRO A 336 -12.37 -2.95 7.40
CA PRO A 336 -12.36 -2.82 8.87
C PRO A 336 -11.08 -3.30 9.59
N SER A 337 -10.10 -3.88 8.89
CA SER A 337 -8.80 -4.24 9.49
C SER A 337 -7.68 -4.38 8.46
N GLN A 338 -6.44 -4.19 8.92
CA GLN A 338 -5.21 -4.41 8.14
C GLN A 338 -5.08 -5.87 7.68
N GLU A 339 -5.55 -6.82 8.48
CA GLU A 339 -5.54 -8.25 8.14
C GLU A 339 -6.51 -8.56 6.98
N LEU A 340 -7.68 -7.92 6.95
CA LEU A 340 -8.63 -8.10 5.84
C LEU A 340 -8.15 -7.39 4.56
N ALA A 341 -7.49 -6.24 4.68
CA ALA A 341 -6.82 -5.57 3.56
C ALA A 341 -5.66 -6.42 3.00
N ALA A 342 -4.80 -6.96 3.88
CA ALA A 342 -3.70 -7.86 3.50
C ALA A 342 -4.20 -9.14 2.80
N LEU A 343 -5.34 -9.68 3.23
CA LEU A 343 -6.01 -10.78 2.54
C LEU A 343 -6.55 -10.35 1.16
N ALA A 344 -7.27 -9.23 1.08
CA ALA A 344 -7.81 -8.72 -0.19
C ALA A 344 -6.72 -8.50 -1.26
N TYR A 345 -5.57 -7.93 -0.87
CA TYR A 345 -4.40 -7.81 -1.76
C TYR A 345 -3.91 -9.19 -2.23
N ALA A 346 -3.68 -10.14 -1.32
CA ALA A 346 -3.19 -11.47 -1.64
C ALA A 346 -4.17 -12.29 -2.52
N GLU A 347 -5.47 -12.08 -2.36
CA GLU A 347 -6.49 -12.65 -3.24
C GLU A 347 -6.40 -12.06 -4.66
N ALA A 348 -6.46 -10.72 -4.77
CA ALA A 348 -6.46 -10.01 -6.05
C ALA A 348 -5.17 -10.24 -6.87
N GLU A 349 -4.02 -10.10 -6.21
CA GLU A 349 -2.68 -10.38 -6.77
C GLU A 349 -2.60 -11.79 -7.34
N THR A 350 -2.97 -12.81 -6.56
CA THR A 350 -2.83 -14.21 -6.99
C THR A 350 -3.89 -14.66 -7.98
N MET A 351 -5.04 -13.99 -8.08
CA MET A 351 -6.00 -14.23 -9.16
C MET A 351 -5.44 -13.73 -10.51
N LEU A 352 -4.95 -12.49 -10.55
CA LEU A 352 -4.39 -11.89 -11.76
C LEU A 352 -3.05 -12.53 -12.17
N GLY A 353 -2.18 -12.84 -11.21
CA GLY A 353 -0.94 -13.58 -11.47
C GLY A 353 -1.18 -15.00 -12.01
N LEU A 354 -2.28 -15.66 -11.61
CA LEU A 354 -2.66 -16.96 -12.18
C LEU A 354 -3.25 -16.82 -13.60
N LEU A 355 -3.91 -15.71 -13.93
CA LEU A 355 -4.31 -15.39 -15.30
C LEU A 355 -3.08 -15.15 -16.18
N GLU A 356 -2.14 -14.33 -15.73
CA GLU A 356 -0.88 -14.05 -16.42
C GLU A 356 -0.04 -15.32 -16.63
N GLU A 357 0.10 -16.18 -15.61
CA GLU A 357 0.81 -17.46 -15.72
C GLU A 357 0.23 -18.39 -16.79
N GLN A 358 -1.10 -18.36 -16.99
CA GLN A 358 -1.82 -19.30 -17.87
C GLN A 358 -2.17 -18.72 -19.24
N ARG A 359 -2.09 -17.40 -19.43
CA ARG A 359 -2.45 -16.69 -20.69
C ARG A 359 -1.38 -15.71 -21.18
N GLY A 360 -0.33 -15.45 -20.40
CA GLY A 360 0.71 -14.47 -20.69
C GLY A 360 0.21 -13.03 -20.71
N ALA A 361 1.09 -12.11 -21.13
CA ALA A 361 0.76 -10.70 -21.31
C ALA A 361 -0.39 -10.49 -22.31
N GLU A 362 -0.53 -11.35 -23.33
CA GLU A 362 -1.66 -11.29 -24.29
C GLU A 362 -3.03 -11.43 -23.59
N GLY A 363 -3.13 -12.28 -22.56
CA GLY A 363 -4.36 -12.44 -21.77
C GLY A 363 -4.68 -11.22 -20.89
N LEU A 364 -3.68 -10.66 -20.21
CA LEU A 364 -3.88 -9.42 -19.44
C LEU A 364 -4.23 -8.24 -20.35
N ALA A 365 -3.57 -8.11 -21.51
CA ALA A 365 -3.84 -7.06 -22.48
C ALA A 365 -5.26 -7.13 -23.03
N ALA A 366 -5.74 -8.33 -23.40
CA ALA A 366 -7.11 -8.53 -23.88
C ALA A 366 -8.16 -8.17 -22.82
N MET A 367 -7.96 -8.61 -21.56
CA MET A 367 -8.82 -8.25 -20.43
C MET A 367 -8.87 -6.72 -20.23
N LEU A 368 -7.73 -6.03 -20.35
CA LEU A 368 -7.65 -4.57 -20.22
C LEU A 368 -8.32 -3.84 -21.40
N ASP A 369 -8.25 -4.38 -22.61
CA ASP A 369 -8.97 -3.85 -23.79
C ASP A 369 -10.49 -4.01 -23.68
N ASP A 370 -10.98 -5.16 -23.22
CA ASP A 370 -12.41 -5.40 -23.02
C ASP A 370 -12.98 -4.48 -21.92
N VAL A 371 -12.27 -4.30 -20.80
CA VAL A 371 -12.64 -3.32 -19.76
C VAL A 371 -12.58 -1.89 -20.32
N ALA A 372 -11.56 -1.52 -21.11
CA ALA A 372 -11.50 -0.23 -21.78
C ALA A 372 -12.66 0.02 -22.76
N GLY A 373 -13.21 -1.05 -23.35
CA GLY A 373 -14.40 -1.07 -24.19
C GLY A 373 -15.74 -1.05 -23.42
N GLY A 374 -15.72 -1.12 -22.09
CA GLY A 374 -16.91 -1.11 -21.24
C GLY A 374 -17.54 -2.49 -21.00
N VAL A 375 -16.79 -3.59 -21.19
CA VAL A 375 -17.19 -4.92 -20.71
C VAL A 375 -17.04 -4.98 -19.18
N ASP A 376 -17.93 -5.70 -18.50
CA ASP A 376 -17.81 -5.95 -17.05
C ASP A 376 -16.49 -6.67 -16.74
N ALA A 377 -15.82 -6.28 -15.65
CA ALA A 377 -14.49 -6.77 -15.32
C ALA A 377 -14.42 -8.26 -14.94
N LYS A 378 -15.49 -8.87 -14.39
CA LYS A 378 -15.53 -10.34 -14.20
C LYS A 378 -15.75 -11.05 -15.53
N GLN A 379 -16.53 -10.46 -16.43
CA GLN A 379 -16.74 -10.99 -17.78
C GLN A 379 -15.45 -10.91 -18.62
N ALA A 380 -14.79 -9.75 -18.68
CA ALA A 380 -13.50 -9.59 -19.37
C ALA A 380 -12.42 -10.53 -18.82
N PHE A 381 -12.38 -10.75 -17.50
CA PHE A 381 -11.50 -11.76 -16.89
C PHE A 381 -11.84 -13.18 -17.35
N ALA A 382 -13.14 -13.54 -17.39
CA ALA A 382 -13.61 -14.85 -17.86
C ALA A 382 -13.32 -15.07 -19.35
N ASP A 383 -13.48 -14.06 -20.19
CA ASP A 383 -13.20 -14.11 -21.63
C ASP A 383 -11.69 -14.26 -21.90
N ALA A 384 -10.83 -13.52 -21.18
CA ALA A 384 -9.39 -13.70 -21.23
C ALA A 384 -8.94 -15.07 -20.68
N TRP A 385 -9.60 -15.58 -19.64
CA TRP A 385 -9.40 -16.94 -19.13
C TRP A 385 -9.93 -18.01 -20.12
N GLY A 386 -10.95 -17.71 -20.92
CA GLY A 386 -11.57 -18.63 -21.88
C GLY A 386 -12.51 -19.67 -21.27
N ASP A 387 -13.01 -19.43 -20.05
CA ASP A 387 -14.05 -20.23 -19.37
C ASP A 387 -14.73 -19.36 -18.29
N GLU A 388 -15.91 -19.75 -17.81
CA GLU A 388 -16.72 -19.00 -16.86
C GLU A 388 -15.95 -18.59 -15.59
N PHE A 389 -16.19 -17.39 -15.05
CA PHE A 389 -15.46 -16.87 -13.87
C PHE A 389 -15.50 -17.82 -12.66
N GLU A 390 -16.64 -18.51 -12.45
CA GLU A 390 -16.79 -19.50 -11.37
C GLU A 390 -15.92 -20.75 -11.57
N VAL A 391 -15.64 -21.14 -12.82
CA VAL A 391 -14.72 -22.26 -13.15
C VAL A 391 -13.28 -21.84 -12.89
N PHE A 392 -12.90 -20.60 -13.27
CA PHE A 392 -11.63 -20.01 -12.86
C PHE A 392 -11.51 -19.96 -11.33
N PHE A 393 -12.50 -19.41 -10.62
CA PHE A 393 -12.41 -19.18 -9.18
C PHE A 393 -12.31 -20.50 -8.39
N ALA A 394 -13.03 -21.53 -8.82
CA ALA A 394 -12.88 -22.89 -8.27
C ALA A 394 -11.49 -23.49 -8.55
N HIS A 395 -10.91 -23.24 -9.74
CA HIS A 395 -9.54 -23.64 -10.06
C HIS A 395 -8.50 -22.88 -9.22
N TRP A 396 -8.62 -21.56 -9.10
CA TRP A 396 -7.76 -20.69 -8.30
C TRP A 396 -7.79 -21.09 -6.81
N LYS A 397 -8.97 -21.28 -6.20
CA LYS A 397 -9.07 -21.75 -4.80
C LYS A 397 -8.36 -23.09 -4.57
N LYS A 398 -8.39 -24.00 -5.55
CA LYS A 398 -7.63 -25.25 -5.49
C LYS A 398 -6.13 -25.00 -5.61
N THR A 399 -5.70 -24.29 -6.65
CA THR A 399 -4.29 -24.04 -6.97
C THR A 399 -3.59 -23.26 -5.85
N MET A 400 -4.23 -22.23 -5.29
CA MET A 400 -3.67 -21.47 -4.18
C MET A 400 -3.65 -22.28 -2.87
N ARG A 401 -4.64 -23.11 -2.56
CA ARG A 401 -4.53 -24.06 -1.44
C ARG A 401 -3.32 -25.01 -1.59
N GLU A 402 -3.04 -25.47 -2.80
CA GLU A 402 -1.89 -26.35 -3.08
C GLU A 402 -0.54 -25.60 -2.98
N ARG A 403 -0.45 -24.35 -3.46
CA ARG A 403 0.78 -23.51 -3.38
C ARG A 403 1.06 -22.94 -1.99
N THR A 404 0.01 -22.59 -1.25
CA THR A 404 0.11 -22.00 0.10
C THR A 404 0.32 -23.06 1.19
N ALA A 405 0.14 -24.35 0.88
CA ALA A 405 0.37 -25.45 1.80
C ALA A 405 1.77 -25.40 2.47
N GLY A 406 1.82 -25.77 3.75
CA GLY A 406 3.06 -25.71 4.53
C GLY A 406 3.56 -24.28 4.78
N ALA A 407 2.66 -23.28 4.83
CA ALA A 407 2.98 -21.96 5.35
C ALA A 407 3.17 -22.01 6.88
N THR A 408 4.34 -21.57 7.33
CA THR A 408 4.71 -21.46 8.74
C THR A 408 3.93 -20.32 9.40
N ASP A 409 3.67 -20.45 10.71
CA ASP A 409 3.10 -19.34 11.49
C ASP A 409 4.02 -18.11 11.42
N GLY A 410 3.44 -16.95 11.11
CA GLY A 410 4.09 -15.65 11.06
C GLY A 410 3.06 -14.55 11.28
N SER A 411 3.45 -13.43 11.88
CA SER A 411 2.49 -12.36 12.24
C SER A 411 2.30 -11.38 11.08
N VAL A 412 1.05 -11.25 10.60
CA VAL A 412 0.65 -10.22 9.63
C VAL A 412 0.82 -8.81 10.23
N SER A 413 0.70 -8.66 11.56
CA SER A 413 0.84 -7.40 12.29
C SER A 413 2.24 -6.75 12.24
N GLY A 414 3.22 -7.40 11.62
CA GLY A 414 4.55 -6.83 11.34
C GLY A 414 4.72 -6.27 9.92
N LEU A 415 3.74 -6.46 9.03
CA LEU A 415 3.81 -6.05 7.62
C LEU A 415 3.28 -4.62 7.37
N SER A 416 2.53 -4.05 8.32
CA SER A 416 1.88 -2.75 8.16
C SER A 416 2.81 -1.60 8.59
N PRO A 417 2.96 -0.54 7.78
CA PRO A 417 3.68 0.67 8.17
C PRO A 417 3.15 1.26 9.47
N ARG A 418 4.04 1.62 10.39
CA ARG A 418 3.69 2.33 11.63
C ARG A 418 4.10 3.80 11.54
N PHE A 419 3.11 4.69 11.62
CA PHE A 419 3.31 6.11 11.85
C PHE A 419 4.05 6.35 13.17
N ARG A 420 4.80 7.45 13.26
CA ARG A 420 5.43 7.92 14.50
C ARG A 420 4.37 8.54 15.40
N ASP A 421 4.39 8.13 16.67
CA ASP A 421 3.57 8.74 17.72
C ASP A 421 4.31 10.02 18.22
N ASP A 422 3.74 11.20 17.93
CA ASP A 422 4.24 12.57 18.22
C ASP A 422 5.56 13.05 17.55
N GLU A 423 5.54 14.30 17.06
CA GLU A 423 6.72 14.99 16.49
C GLU A 423 7.89 15.10 17.49
N ALA A 424 7.56 15.21 18.79
CA ALA A 424 8.54 15.34 19.85
C ALA A 424 9.38 14.07 20.06
N GLU A 425 8.84 12.88 19.77
CA GLU A 425 9.62 11.64 19.79
C GLU A 425 10.52 11.54 18.54
N ALA A 426 10.04 12.01 17.39
CA ALA A 426 10.85 12.08 16.17
C ALA A 426 12.05 13.04 16.29
N GLU A 427 11.90 14.20 16.93
CA GLU A 427 13.03 15.09 17.25
C GLU A 427 13.93 14.52 18.35
N ALA A 428 13.39 13.78 19.31
CA ALA A 428 14.18 13.12 20.35
C ALA A 428 15.06 12.00 19.78
N GLU A 429 14.54 11.16 18.88
CA GLU A 429 15.32 10.11 18.20
C GLU A 429 16.32 10.69 17.20
N ALA A 430 15.96 11.74 16.44
CA ALA A 430 16.90 12.39 15.52
C ALA A 430 18.10 13.06 16.23
N ASN A 431 17.96 13.37 17.53
CA ASN A 431 19.04 13.88 18.38
C ASN A 431 19.55 12.82 19.39
N ALA A 432 19.11 11.55 19.29
CA ALA A 432 19.50 10.51 20.22
C ALA A 432 20.93 10.02 19.96
N SER A 433 21.78 10.19 20.97
CA SER A 433 23.00 9.38 21.08
C SER A 433 22.63 7.89 21.08
N PRO A 434 23.44 6.97 20.51
CA PRO A 434 23.18 5.52 20.51
C PRO A 434 22.88 4.90 21.90
N SER A 435 23.23 5.62 22.97
CA SER A 435 22.86 5.32 24.36
C SER A 435 21.36 5.46 24.71
N GLN A 436 20.52 5.95 23.80
CA GLN A 436 19.10 6.26 24.03
C GLN A 436 18.10 5.55 23.10
N ASP A 437 18.50 4.47 22.41
CA ASP A 437 17.59 3.61 21.61
C ASP A 437 16.37 3.13 22.44
N PRO A 438 15.13 3.56 22.13
CA PRO A 438 13.94 3.19 22.90
C PRO A 438 13.62 1.69 22.85
N SER A 439 14.06 0.98 21.80
CA SER A 439 13.94 -0.48 21.68
C SER A 439 14.96 -1.26 22.53
N LEU A 440 15.68 -0.57 23.44
CA LEU A 440 16.39 -1.15 24.59
C LEU A 440 15.59 -1.04 25.91
N HIS A 441 14.44 -0.36 25.93
CA HIS A 441 13.60 -0.24 27.11
C HIS A 441 12.69 -1.48 27.33
N GLY A 442 12.29 -1.72 28.58
CA GLY A 442 11.47 -2.88 28.95
C GLY A 442 12.26 -4.20 29.04
N ASP A 443 11.69 -5.27 28.46
CA ASP A 443 12.24 -6.63 28.51
C ASP A 443 12.22 -7.27 27.10
N VAL A 444 13.04 -6.69 26.22
CA VAL A 444 13.21 -7.01 24.79
C VAL A 444 13.33 -8.51 24.49
N PHE A 445 13.92 -9.27 25.43
CA PHE A 445 14.19 -10.71 25.31
C PHE A 445 13.21 -11.60 26.10
N SER A 446 11.98 -11.12 26.34
CA SER A 446 10.93 -11.86 27.05
C SER A 446 10.60 -13.22 26.43
N HIS A 447 10.68 -13.32 25.09
CA HIS A 447 10.47 -14.56 24.32
C HIS A 447 11.52 -15.65 24.59
N LEU A 448 12.71 -15.29 25.11
CA LEU A 448 13.73 -16.25 25.56
C LEU A 448 13.39 -16.92 26.91
N GLY A 449 12.16 -16.76 27.41
CA GLY A 449 11.62 -17.48 28.57
C GLY A 449 12.27 -17.10 29.90
N GLY A 450 12.21 -17.98 30.91
CA GLY A 450 12.81 -17.73 32.23
C GLY A 450 14.32 -18.04 32.34
N GLY A 451 14.98 -18.34 31.22
CA GLY A 451 16.26 -19.04 31.18
C GLY A 451 17.52 -18.19 31.48
N ARG A 452 18.68 -18.86 31.48
CA ARG A 452 19.99 -18.19 31.54
C ARG A 452 20.21 -17.24 30.37
N ALA A 453 19.70 -17.59 29.18
CA ALA A 453 19.78 -16.80 27.96
C ALA A 453 19.27 -15.36 28.16
N ARG A 454 18.01 -15.19 28.56
CA ARG A 454 17.41 -13.87 28.85
C ARG A 454 18.15 -13.11 29.94
N LYS A 455 18.68 -13.78 30.97
CA LYS A 455 19.46 -13.12 32.03
C LYS A 455 20.75 -12.50 31.48
N HIS A 456 21.48 -13.24 30.64
CA HIS A 456 22.67 -12.74 29.96
C HIS A 456 22.30 -11.64 28.93
N ALA A 457 21.30 -11.86 28.07
CA ALA A 457 20.88 -10.87 27.07
C ALA A 457 20.37 -9.56 27.69
N ARG A 458 19.58 -9.61 28.76
CA ARG A 458 19.12 -8.43 29.50
C ARG A 458 20.26 -7.71 30.24
N LEU A 459 21.29 -8.42 30.69
CA LEU A 459 22.50 -7.79 31.21
C LEU A 459 23.28 -7.10 30.09
N GLY A 460 23.34 -7.70 28.89
CA GLY A 460 23.86 -7.05 27.68
C GLY A 460 23.17 -5.72 27.37
N VAL A 461 21.83 -5.68 27.38
CA VAL A 461 21.04 -4.45 27.22
C VAL A 461 21.42 -3.39 28.28
N LEU A 462 21.47 -3.77 29.55
CA LEU A 462 21.82 -2.87 30.66
C LEU A 462 23.28 -2.38 30.65
N LEU A 463 24.17 -3.07 29.94
CA LEU A 463 25.57 -2.66 29.73
C LEU A 463 25.69 -1.77 28.48
N THR A 464 24.92 -2.06 27.43
CA THR A 464 24.81 -1.22 26.21
C THR A 464 24.31 0.18 26.57
N LEU A 465 23.20 0.27 27.31
CA LEU A 465 22.64 1.51 27.88
C LEU A 465 23.56 2.28 28.85
N ARG A 466 24.78 1.79 29.10
CA ARG A 466 25.80 2.42 29.94
C ARG A 466 27.14 2.64 29.21
N GLY A 467 27.19 2.40 27.90
CA GLY A 467 28.43 2.50 27.11
C GLY A 467 29.49 1.46 27.50
N HIS A 468 29.08 0.31 28.07
CA HIS A 468 30.00 -0.78 28.44
C HIS A 468 29.99 -1.85 27.34
N ILE A 469 30.39 -1.45 26.14
CA ILE A 469 30.19 -2.19 24.87
C ILE A 469 30.83 -3.59 24.90
N GLU A 470 32.09 -3.70 25.29
CA GLU A 470 32.81 -4.99 25.35
C GLU A 470 32.19 -5.93 26.39
N ALA A 471 31.71 -5.38 27.51
CA ALA A 471 31.02 -6.14 28.54
C ALA A 471 29.63 -6.60 28.07
N ALA A 472 28.91 -5.77 27.31
CA ALA A 472 27.63 -6.12 26.70
C ALA A 472 27.80 -7.26 25.70
N VAL A 473 28.78 -7.15 24.80
CA VAL A 473 29.18 -8.19 23.85
C VAL A 473 29.45 -9.53 24.56
N LEU A 474 30.26 -9.54 25.61
CA LEU A 474 30.55 -10.75 26.39
C LEU A 474 29.30 -11.38 27.02
N GLU A 475 28.28 -10.60 27.39
CA GLU A 475 27.02 -11.15 27.89
C GLU A 475 26.09 -11.64 26.77
N TYR A 476 26.03 -10.97 25.62
CA TYR A 476 25.30 -11.47 24.45
C TYR A 476 25.94 -12.76 23.87
N GLU A 477 27.28 -12.86 23.85
CA GLU A 477 28.01 -14.10 23.54
C GLU A 477 27.61 -15.23 24.51
N LYS A 478 27.58 -14.96 25.83
CA LYS A 478 27.12 -15.92 26.85
C LYS A 478 25.66 -16.33 26.67
N ALA A 479 24.78 -15.43 26.21
CA ALA A 479 23.40 -15.77 25.88
C ALA A 479 23.33 -16.76 24.71
N ARG A 480 24.02 -16.47 23.59
CA ARG A 480 24.09 -17.33 22.39
C ARG A 480 24.86 -18.64 22.61
N ALA A 481 25.62 -18.74 23.69
CA ALA A 481 26.27 -19.98 24.12
C ALA A 481 25.31 -21.00 24.77
N VAL A 482 24.15 -20.58 25.30
CA VAL A 482 23.26 -21.43 26.11
C VAL A 482 22.72 -22.65 25.34
N ASP A 483 22.18 -22.45 24.15
CA ASP A 483 21.64 -23.52 23.30
C ASP A 483 21.62 -23.15 21.81
N ARG A 484 21.14 -24.06 20.95
CA ARG A 484 21.10 -23.89 19.48
C ARG A 484 20.00 -22.93 19.01
N SER A 485 18.90 -22.81 19.76
CA SER A 485 17.79 -21.92 19.42
C SER A 485 18.19 -20.48 19.68
N VAL A 486 18.69 -20.18 20.88
CA VAL A 486 19.14 -18.83 21.26
C VAL A 486 20.32 -18.36 20.39
N ARG A 487 21.18 -19.26 19.91
CA ARG A 487 22.24 -18.91 18.95
C ARG A 487 21.71 -18.39 17.61
N LYS A 488 20.52 -18.83 17.22
CA LYS A 488 19.81 -18.48 16.00
C LYS A 488 18.75 -17.38 16.20
N ASP A 489 18.59 -16.85 17.41
CA ASP A 489 17.62 -15.78 17.70
C ASP A 489 17.99 -14.50 16.92
N PRO A 490 17.15 -14.02 15.98
CA PRO A 490 17.53 -12.91 15.09
C PRO A 490 17.67 -11.59 15.84
N LYS A 491 16.83 -11.34 16.85
CA LYS A 491 16.88 -10.13 17.68
C LYS A 491 18.17 -10.05 18.51
N LEU A 492 18.64 -11.18 19.03
CA LEU A 492 19.92 -11.31 19.71
C LEU A 492 21.11 -11.28 18.75
N ALA A 493 20.94 -11.76 17.51
CA ALA A 493 21.94 -11.65 16.46
C ALA A 493 22.14 -10.20 16.02
N ARG A 494 21.05 -9.46 15.74
CA ARG A 494 21.04 -8.01 15.44
C ARG A 494 21.90 -7.23 16.43
N ARG A 495 21.56 -7.29 17.71
CA ARG A 495 22.26 -6.51 18.76
C ARG A 495 23.73 -6.86 18.89
N LEU A 496 24.10 -8.12 18.76
CA LEU A 496 25.51 -8.52 18.81
C LEU A 496 26.27 -8.11 17.53
N GLY A 497 25.62 -8.11 16.38
CA GLY A 497 26.17 -7.62 15.11
C GLY A 497 26.41 -6.11 15.11
N GLU A 498 25.45 -5.33 15.61
CA GLU A 498 25.56 -3.87 15.81
C GLU A 498 26.80 -3.54 16.67
N LEU A 499 26.93 -4.16 17.85
CA LEU A 499 28.07 -3.92 18.75
C LEU A 499 29.40 -4.46 18.21
N TYR A 500 29.39 -5.50 17.38
CA TYR A 500 30.60 -5.95 16.69
C TYR A 500 31.06 -4.93 15.62
N LEU A 501 30.17 -4.19 14.97
CA LEU A 501 30.56 -3.08 14.09
C LEU A 501 31.17 -1.92 14.88
N GLU A 502 30.57 -1.54 16.00
CA GLU A 502 31.09 -0.50 16.92
C GLU A 502 32.51 -0.84 17.41
N LEU A 503 32.77 -2.12 17.73
CA LEU A 503 34.10 -2.62 18.12
C LEU A 503 35.05 -2.91 16.94
N GLY A 504 34.70 -2.55 15.70
CA GLY A 504 35.56 -2.75 14.53
C GLY A 504 35.80 -4.22 14.15
N ARG A 505 34.83 -5.11 14.43
CA ARG A 505 34.86 -6.56 14.16
C ARG A 505 33.85 -6.95 13.04
N PRO A 506 33.97 -6.39 11.81
CA PRO A 506 32.96 -6.58 10.76
C PRO A 506 32.77 -8.04 10.33
N SER A 507 33.85 -8.84 10.35
CA SER A 507 33.80 -10.28 10.03
C SER A 507 33.01 -11.11 11.04
N ASP A 508 32.93 -10.66 12.30
CA ASP A 508 32.08 -11.28 13.32
C ASP A 508 30.64 -10.75 13.24
N ALA A 509 30.46 -9.49 12.80
CA ALA A 509 29.16 -8.84 12.67
C ALA A 509 28.32 -9.39 11.50
N LEU A 510 28.92 -9.51 10.32
CA LEU A 510 28.25 -9.92 9.08
C LEU A 510 27.34 -11.15 9.23
N PRO A 511 27.80 -12.33 9.72
CA PRO A 511 26.96 -13.52 9.84
C PRO A 511 25.84 -13.41 10.89
N LEU A 512 25.78 -12.32 11.65
CA LEU A 512 24.70 -12.02 12.60
C LEU A 512 23.70 -11.01 12.03
N LEU A 513 24.19 -10.05 11.24
CA LEU A 513 23.37 -9.04 10.58
C LEU A 513 22.63 -9.65 9.39
N SER A 514 23.24 -10.53 8.59
CA SER A 514 22.51 -11.28 7.56
C SER A 514 21.45 -12.20 8.18
N LEU A 515 21.72 -12.85 9.33
CA LEU A 515 20.72 -13.65 10.05
C LEU A 515 19.55 -12.81 10.60
N ALA A 516 19.78 -11.52 10.89
CA ALA A 516 18.73 -10.59 11.27
C ALA A 516 17.95 -10.09 10.05
N GLY A 517 18.62 -9.83 8.92
CA GLY A 517 17.99 -9.47 7.65
C GLY A 517 17.21 -10.60 6.98
N GLU A 518 17.50 -11.86 7.33
CA GLU A 518 16.66 -13.03 6.97
C GLU A 518 15.32 -13.07 7.73
N ASP A 519 15.19 -12.38 8.87
CA ASP A 519 13.99 -12.35 9.74
C ASP A 519 13.19 -11.05 9.57
N GLU A 520 13.89 -9.91 9.44
CA GLU A 520 13.33 -8.57 9.25
C GLU A 520 13.91 -7.93 7.95
N PRO A 521 13.56 -8.43 6.75
CA PRO A 521 14.20 -8.02 5.48
C PRO A 521 13.96 -6.55 5.09
N ASP A 522 12.84 -5.99 5.55
CA ASP A 522 12.42 -4.61 5.29
C ASP A 522 12.92 -3.61 6.35
N ASN A 523 13.67 -4.08 7.36
CA ASN A 523 14.23 -3.21 8.38
C ASN A 523 15.50 -2.49 7.86
N ALA A 524 15.33 -1.25 7.41
CA ALA A 524 16.39 -0.41 6.84
C ALA A 524 17.65 -0.29 7.72
N ASN A 525 17.51 -0.29 9.05
CA ASN A 525 18.65 -0.22 9.97
C ASN A 525 19.50 -1.50 9.95
N ILE A 526 18.85 -2.67 9.85
CA ILE A 526 19.55 -3.96 9.72
C ILE A 526 20.25 -4.04 8.37
N ALA A 527 19.57 -3.63 7.29
CA ALA A 527 20.13 -3.60 5.94
C ALA A 527 21.34 -2.65 5.84
N ALA A 528 21.27 -1.45 6.45
CA ALA A 528 22.39 -0.51 6.51
C ALA A 528 23.58 -1.05 7.35
N ALA A 529 23.31 -1.70 8.49
CA ALA A 529 24.34 -2.35 9.28
C ALA A 529 25.00 -3.52 8.52
N GLU A 530 24.19 -4.37 7.86
CA GLU A 530 24.70 -5.46 7.04
C GLU A 530 25.57 -4.94 5.88
N ALA A 531 25.14 -3.88 5.19
CA ALA A 531 25.93 -3.22 4.16
C ALA A 531 27.28 -2.73 4.68
N ARG A 532 27.31 -2.05 5.84
CA ARG A 532 28.55 -1.60 6.48
C ARG A 532 29.46 -2.78 6.83
N ALA A 533 28.91 -3.90 7.29
CA ALA A 533 29.68 -5.12 7.53
C ALA A 533 30.26 -5.74 6.25
N ARG A 534 29.47 -5.82 5.18
CA ARG A 534 29.89 -6.33 3.86
C ARG A 534 31.00 -5.47 3.25
N ARG A 535 30.81 -4.15 3.19
CA ARG A 535 31.84 -3.21 2.68
C ARG A 535 33.14 -3.27 3.49
N LEU A 536 33.05 -3.39 4.82
CA LEU A 536 34.23 -3.52 5.69
C LEU A 536 34.90 -4.91 5.63
N THR A 537 34.25 -5.92 5.05
CA THR A 537 34.85 -7.23 4.73
C THR A 537 35.30 -7.36 3.27
N GLY A 538 35.05 -6.35 2.43
CA GLY A 538 35.42 -6.33 1.01
C GLY A 538 34.37 -6.92 0.06
N ASP A 539 33.14 -7.14 0.53
CA ASP A 539 31.97 -7.51 -0.27
C ASP A 539 31.22 -6.25 -0.73
N ASP A 540 31.80 -5.53 -1.69
CA ASP A 540 31.24 -4.27 -2.20
C ASP A 540 29.94 -4.49 -3.02
N GLU A 541 29.76 -5.66 -3.63
CA GLU A 541 28.57 -6.03 -4.39
C GLU A 541 27.38 -6.31 -3.46
N GLY A 542 27.56 -7.19 -2.48
CA GLY A 542 26.55 -7.43 -1.44
C GLY A 542 26.30 -6.20 -0.56
N ALA A 543 27.29 -5.32 -0.40
CA ALA A 543 27.10 -4.04 0.29
C ALA A 543 26.13 -3.13 -0.48
N ARG A 544 26.26 -2.97 -1.81
CA ARG A 544 25.28 -2.22 -2.62
C ARG A 544 23.88 -2.79 -2.45
N ALA A 545 23.71 -4.09 -2.71
CA ALA A 545 22.40 -4.74 -2.61
C ALA A 545 21.75 -4.61 -1.23
N ALA A 546 22.53 -4.41 -0.16
CA ALA A 546 22.02 -4.11 1.19
C ALA A 546 21.73 -2.61 1.41
N LEU A 547 22.52 -1.68 0.84
CA LEU A 547 22.19 -0.25 0.81
C LEU A 547 20.93 0.02 -0.03
N ASP A 548 20.75 -0.69 -1.13
CA ASP A 548 19.58 -0.56 -2.02
C ASP A 548 18.30 -1.08 -1.35
N ARG A 549 18.39 -2.13 -0.50
CA ARG A 549 17.31 -2.52 0.42
C ARG A 549 17.02 -1.42 1.44
N ALA A 550 18.06 -0.83 2.03
CA ALA A 550 17.91 0.20 3.05
C ALA A 550 17.29 1.49 2.49
N LEU A 551 17.74 1.97 1.32
CA LEU A 551 17.19 3.13 0.60
C LEU A 551 15.71 2.96 0.27
N ARG A 552 15.30 1.79 -0.24
CA ARG A 552 13.89 1.49 -0.59
C ARG A 552 12.94 1.48 0.61
N GLN A 553 13.47 1.45 1.83
CA GLN A 553 12.72 1.39 3.08
C GLN A 553 12.83 2.69 3.89
N ASN A 554 14.04 3.20 4.13
CA ASN A 554 14.28 4.46 4.82
C ASN A 554 15.58 5.14 4.34
N PRO A 555 15.51 6.11 3.42
CA PRO A 555 16.66 6.86 2.95
C PRO A 555 17.09 8.00 3.90
N PHE A 556 16.49 8.14 5.08
CA PHE A 556 16.87 9.18 6.05
C PHE A 556 17.97 8.71 7.04
N ILE A 557 18.53 7.52 6.87
CA ILE A 557 19.60 6.97 7.72
C ILE A 557 20.96 7.45 7.18
N PRO A 558 21.67 8.40 7.83
CA PRO A 558 22.86 9.04 7.24
C PRO A 558 24.01 8.06 6.95
N GLY A 559 24.10 6.99 7.75
CA GLY A 559 25.08 5.92 7.57
C GLY A 559 25.00 5.20 6.22
N ILE A 560 23.82 5.18 5.56
CA ILE A 560 23.63 4.64 4.21
C ILE A 560 24.45 5.48 3.22
N HIS A 561 24.20 6.80 3.19
CA HIS A 561 24.90 7.73 2.30
C HIS A 561 26.41 7.73 2.55
N CYS A 562 26.82 7.64 3.81
CA CYS A 562 28.23 7.49 4.18
C CYS A 562 28.90 6.23 3.61
N ASP A 563 28.17 5.15 3.30
CA ASP A 563 28.71 3.95 2.67
C ASP A 563 28.48 3.92 1.14
N LEU A 564 27.38 4.49 0.64
CA LEU A 564 27.16 4.76 -0.79
C LEU A 564 28.24 5.67 -1.36
N ALA A 565 28.62 6.74 -0.65
CA ALA A 565 29.71 7.63 -1.00
C ALA A 565 31.06 6.91 -1.17
N LYS A 566 31.33 5.91 -0.33
CA LYS A 566 32.55 5.08 -0.37
C LYS A 566 32.50 4.04 -1.50
N LEU A 567 31.31 3.77 -2.04
CA LEU A 567 31.04 2.85 -3.15
C LEU A 567 30.64 3.55 -4.46
N ALA A 568 30.63 4.88 -4.51
CA ALA A 568 30.04 5.62 -5.62
C ALA A 568 30.73 5.31 -6.97
N PRO A 569 29.98 5.06 -8.06
CA PRO A 569 30.56 4.69 -9.35
C PRO A 569 31.29 5.85 -10.06
N ASN A 570 31.05 7.09 -9.62
CA ASN A 570 31.71 8.30 -10.10
C ASN A 570 31.69 9.39 -9.00
N GLU A 571 32.53 10.42 -9.17
CA GLU A 571 32.71 11.48 -8.17
C GLU A 571 31.50 12.42 -8.01
N ALA A 572 30.59 12.49 -8.99
CA ALA A 572 29.37 13.31 -8.86
C ALA A 572 28.35 12.64 -7.94
N VAL A 573 28.15 11.32 -8.09
CA VAL A 573 27.40 10.52 -7.11
C VAL A 573 28.10 10.56 -5.75
N ALA A 574 29.44 10.42 -5.72
CA ALA A 574 30.20 10.50 -4.48
C ALA A 574 30.01 11.84 -3.75
N ALA A 575 29.92 12.96 -4.47
CA ALA A 575 29.62 14.27 -3.89
C ALA A 575 28.22 14.32 -3.26
N ARG A 576 27.17 13.94 -4.01
CA ARG A 576 25.77 13.88 -3.53
C ARG A 576 25.65 13.06 -2.24
N GLU A 577 26.19 11.85 -2.23
CA GLU A 577 26.12 10.95 -1.07
C GLU A 577 26.98 11.44 0.11
N ARG A 578 27.99 12.30 -0.10
CA ARG A 578 28.76 12.93 0.99
C ARG A 578 28.04 14.13 1.61
N GLU A 579 27.15 14.80 0.88
CA GLU A 579 26.33 15.89 1.41
C GLU A 579 25.22 15.39 2.34
N LEU A 580 24.74 14.16 2.11
CA LEU A 580 23.77 13.46 2.98
C LEU A 580 24.43 12.59 4.08
N CYS A 581 25.76 12.48 4.07
CA CYS A 581 26.52 11.72 5.06
C CYS A 581 26.80 12.54 6.33
N MET A 582 26.25 12.09 7.45
CA MET A 582 26.62 12.54 8.79
C MET A 582 27.04 11.32 9.62
N GLU A 583 28.30 11.30 10.10
CA GLU A 583 28.84 10.32 11.07
C GLU A 583 29.11 10.99 12.42
#